data_AF-A0A7L2QP59-F1
#
_entry.id   AF-A0A7L2QP59-F1
#
_cell.length_a   1.000
_cell.length_b   1.000
_cell.length_c   1.000
_cell.angle_alpha   90.00
_cell.angle_beta   90.00
_cell.angle_gamma   90.00
#
_symmetry.space_group_name_H-M   'P 1'
#
loop_
_entity.id
_entity.type
_entity.pdbx_description
1 polymer ?
#
loop_
_entity_poly.entity_id
_entity_poly.type
_entity_poly.pdbx_seq_one_letter_code
_entity_poly.pdbx_strand_id
1 'polypeptide(L)' 'MGEILMVRFFFQTLVSLKDDGSMVQEQEWDGKKTTIKRKLVDGQLVVECEMNGVKCVRVYQKA' A
#
# COMPACT_ATOMS: atom_id res chain seq x y z
N MET A 1 -17.06 -36.64 7.27
CA MET A 1 -16.89 -35.59 6.24
C MET A 1 -17.13 -34.25 6.90
N GLY A 2 -16.11 -33.67 7.52
CA GLY A 2 -16.16 -32.31 8.03
C GLY A 2 -15.22 -31.50 7.17
N GLU A 3 -15.74 -30.67 6.28
CA GLU A 3 -14.91 -29.72 5.55
C GLU A 3 -14.31 -28.78 6.59
N ILE A 4 -12.99 -28.86 6.75
CA ILE A 4 -12.21 -27.79 7.38
C ILE A 4 -12.46 -26.58 6.49
N LEU A 5 -13.23 -25.62 7.01
CA LEU A 5 -13.47 -24.33 6.37
C LEU A 5 -12.10 -23.64 6.27
N MET A 6 -11.40 -23.87 5.15
CA MET A 6 -10.19 -23.14 4.81
C MET A 6 -10.64 -21.70 4.58
N VAL A 7 -10.61 -20.87 5.63
CA VAL A 7 -10.82 -19.44 5.55
C VAL A 7 -9.73 -18.90 4.62
N ARG A 8 -10.07 -18.76 3.34
CA ARG A 8 -9.20 -18.10 2.36
C ARG A 8 -9.22 -16.63 2.71
N PHE A 9 -8.22 -16.18 3.47
CA PHE A 9 -7.90 -14.78 3.60
C PHE A 9 -7.45 -14.28 2.22
N PHE A 10 -8.35 -13.61 1.51
CA PHE A 10 -8.02 -12.98 0.24
C PHE A 10 -7.25 -11.72 0.53
N PHE A 11 -5.93 -11.77 0.33
CA PHE A 11 -5.08 -10.58 0.25
C PHE A 11 -4.80 -10.31 -1.22
N GLN A 12 -5.12 -9.11 -1.69
CA GLN A 12 -4.77 -8.64 -3.02
C GLN A 12 -3.89 -7.41 -2.89
N THR A 13 -2.85 -7.33 -3.71
CA THR A 13 -2.02 -6.14 -3.81
C THR A 13 -1.79 -5.81 -5.29
N LEU A 14 -2.06 -4.56 -5.66
CA LEU A 14 -1.75 -4.01 -6.97
C LEU A 14 -0.71 -2.90 -6.81
N VAL A 15 0.36 -2.98 -7.60
CA VAL A 15 1.38 -1.93 -7.68
C VAL A 15 1.33 -1.33 -9.08
N SER A 16 1.22 0.00 -9.14
CA SER A 16 1.20 0.75 -10.40
C SER A 16 2.16 1.93 -10.32
N LEU A 17 2.82 2.21 -11.45
CA LEU A 17 3.56 3.45 -11.67
C LEU A 17 2.61 4.44 -12.35
N LYS A 18 2.54 5.66 -11.85
CA LYS A 18 1.73 6.75 -12.41
C LYS A 18 2.59 7.62 -13.32
N ASP A 19 1.94 8.39 -14.19
CA ASP A 19 2.62 9.29 -15.14
C ASP A 19 3.42 10.40 -14.43
N ASP A 20 3.04 10.76 -13.20
CA ASP A 20 3.77 11.70 -12.33
C ASP A 20 5.05 11.08 -11.71
N GLY A 21 5.39 9.85 -12.08
CA GLY A 21 6.53 9.10 -11.55
C GLY A 21 6.30 8.54 -10.14
N SER A 22 5.11 8.72 -9.56
CA SER A 22 4.79 8.13 -8.25
C SER A 22 4.40 6.66 -8.37
N MET A 23 4.85 5.87 -7.40
CA MET A 23 4.46 4.47 -7.28
C MET A 23 3.31 4.35 -6.27
N VAL A 24 2.19 3.79 -6.71
CA VAL A 24 1.00 3.56 -5.87
C VAL A 24 0.83 2.06 -5.67
N GLN A 25 0.78 1.65 -4.40
CA GLN A 25 0.50 0.30 -3.97
C GLN A 25 -0.86 0.29 -3.24
N GLU A 26 -1.82 -0.42 -3.78
CA GLU A 26 -3.15 -0.63 -3.18
C GLU A 26 -3.20 -2.04 -2.61
N GLN A 27 -3.61 -2.17 -1.34
CA GLN A 27 -3.75 -3.45 -0.67
C GLN A 27 -5.18 -3.61 -0.19
N GLU A 28 -5.78 -4.75 -0.47
CA GLU A 28 -7.16 -5.09 -0.09
C GLU A 28 -7.17 -6.45 0.62
N TRP A 29 -7.80 -6.50 1.78
CA TRP A 29 -7.97 -7.72 2.58
C TRP A 29 -9.20 -7.59 3.46
N ASP A 30 -9.99 -8.65 3.60
CA ASP A 30 -11.14 -8.70 4.52
C ASP A 30 -12.05 -7.45 4.48
N GLY A 31 -12.30 -6.90 3.28
CA GLY A 31 -13.09 -5.68 3.07
C GLY A 31 -12.41 -4.36 3.49
N LYS A 32 -11.15 -4.41 3.92
CA LYS A 32 -10.30 -3.27 4.25
C LYS A 32 -9.42 -2.91 3.06
N LYS A 33 -9.04 -1.63 2.99
CA LYS A 33 -8.12 -1.10 1.97
C LYS A 33 -7.06 -0.22 2.61
N THR A 34 -5.82 -0.34 2.16
CA THR A 34 -4.78 0.68 2.37
C THR A 34 -4.17 1.11 1.04
N THR A 35 -3.71 2.36 0.99
CA THR A 35 -2.95 2.90 -0.13
C THR A 35 -1.60 3.39 0.37
N ILE A 36 -0.53 2.94 -0.28
CA ILE A 36 0.84 3.39 -0.04
C ILE A 36 1.34 4.10 -1.30
N LYS A 37 1.50 5.42 -1.24
CA LYS A 37 2.08 6.25 -2.30
C LYS A 37 3.55 6.52 -2.00
N ARG A 38 4.41 6.30 -2.99
CA ARG A 38 5.85 6.61 -2.92
C ARG A 38 6.20 7.60 -4.02
N LYS A 39 6.90 8.67 -3.68
CA LYS A 39 7.37 9.70 -4.62
C LYS A 39 8.76 10.18 -4.24
N LEU A 40 9.54 10.58 -5.23
CA LEU A 40 10.76 11.32 -5.00
C LEU A 40 10.42 12.81 -4.89
N VAL A 41 10.83 13.45 -3.80
CA VAL A 41 10.72 14.90 -3.57
C VAL A 41 12.08 15.38 -3.10
N ASP A 42 12.68 16.31 -3.83
CA ASP A 42 14.00 16.88 -3.49
C ASP A 42 15.08 15.82 -3.23
N GLY A 43 15.07 14.73 -4.01
CA GLY A 43 16.01 13.61 -3.87
C GLY A 43 15.73 12.66 -2.69
N GLN A 44 14.68 12.91 -1.91
CA GLN A 44 14.23 12.06 -0.80
C GLN A 44 13.05 11.19 -1.24
N LEU A 45 12.98 9.97 -0.70
CA LEU A 45 11.82 9.10 -0.90
C LEU A 45 10.77 9.45 0.17
N VAL A 46 9.67 10.06 -0.26
CA VAL A 46 8.51 10.33 0.59
C VAL A 46 7.49 9.21 0.40
N VAL A 47 7.13 8.57 1.50
CA VAL A 47 6.14 7.49 1.55
C VAL A 47 4.94 7.96 2.36
N GLU A 48 3.77 7.97 1.74
CA GLU A 48 2.49 8.28 2.37
C GLU A 48 1.67 6.99 2.43
N CYS A 49 1.28 6.56 3.63
CA CYS A 49 0.36 5.44 3.84
C CYS A 49 -0.97 5.97 4.38
N GLU A 50 -2.07 5.57 3.78
CA GLU A 50 -3.41 5.95 4.18
C GLU A 50 -4.30 4.71 4.40
N MET A 51 -4.98 4.68 5.54
CA MET A 51 -5.95 3.63 5.89
C MET A 51 -7.07 4.24 6.72
N ASN A 52 -8.31 4.16 6.24
CA ASN A 52 -9.50 4.67 6.95
C ASN A 52 -9.35 6.11 7.47
N GLY A 53 -8.78 7.01 6.66
CA GLY A 53 -8.55 8.41 7.01
C GLY A 53 -7.35 8.67 7.94
N VAL A 54 -6.68 7.63 8.43
CA VAL A 54 -5.43 7.76 9.18
C VAL A 54 -4.26 7.82 8.19
N LYS A 55 -3.41 8.84 8.34
CA LYS A 55 -2.26 9.10 7.46
C LYS A 55 -0.94 8.95 8.20
N CYS A 56 -0.02 8.20 7.61
CA CYS A 56 1.37 8.07 8.05
C CYS A 56 2.31 8.58 6.94
N VAL A 57 3.28 9.40 7.31
CA VAL A 57 4.29 9.95 6.39
C VAL A 57 5.67 9.55 6.87
N ARG A 58 6.47 8.95 5.97
CA ARG A 58 7.87 8.59 6.22
C ARG A 58 8.74 9.20 5.14
N VAL A 59 9.88 9.75 5.55
CA VAL A 59 10.86 10.35 4.64
C VAL A 59 12.17 9.58 4.78
N TYR A 60 12.71 9.12 3.64
CA TYR A 60 13.97 8.40 3.58
C TYR A 60 14.98 9.15 2.74
N GLN A 61 16.22 9.18 3.20
CA GLN A 61 17.36 9.64 2.43
C GLN A 61 18.15 8.43 1.92
N LYS A 62 18.72 8.56 0.73
CA LYS A 62 19.70 7.61 0.23
C LYS A 62 20.98 7.75 1.08
N ALA A 63 21.52 6.62 1.52
CA ALA A 63 22.80 6.55 2.22
C ALA A 63 23.99 6.83 1.28
#